data_AF-A0A547NH98-F1
#
_entry.id   AF-A0A547NH98-F1
#
_cell.length_a   1.000
_cell.length_b   1.000
_cell.length_c   1.000
_cell.angle_alpha   90.00
_cell.angle_beta   90.00
_cell.angle_gamma   90.00
#
_symmetry.space_group_name_H-M   'P 1'
#
loop_
_entity.id
_entity.type
_entity.pdbx_description
1 polymer ?
#
loop_
_entity_poly.entity_id
_entity_poly.type
_entity_poly.pdbx_seq_one_letter_code
_entity_poly.pdbx_strand_id
1 'polypeptide(L)'
;MTEREHEILANAWAQATGAQQILQALLIMLKKSGTSREFLEQVFDLAVQPSEAMALSDDQTTRAIAVRTVQVVDHFRANVLG
;
A
#
# COMPACT_ATOMS: atom_id res chain seq x y z
N MET A 1 -14.26 23.49 0.01
CA MET A 1 -13.88 22.54 1.08
C MET A 1 -13.98 23.26 2.41
N THR A 2 -14.70 22.71 3.38
CA THR A 2 -14.93 23.30 4.70
C THR A 2 -13.76 23.00 5.65
N GLU A 3 -13.67 23.70 6.78
CA GLU A 3 -12.65 23.45 7.81
C GLU A 3 -12.75 22.02 8.37
N ARG A 4 -13.98 21.54 8.58
CA ARG A 4 -14.27 20.16 9.00
C ARG A 4 -13.83 19.12 7.98
N GLU A 5 -13.99 19.40 6.69
CA GLU A 5 -13.52 18.50 5.61
C GLU A 5 -11.98 18.41 5.59
N HIS A 6 -11.28 19.52 5.85
CA HIS A 6 -9.82 19.50 5.98
C HIS A 6 -9.36 18.66 7.17
N GLU A 7 -9.98 18.79 8.34
CA GLU A 7 -9.63 18.00 9.53
C GLU A 7 -9.86 16.50 9.32
N ILE A 8 -10.97 16.12 8.68
CA ILE A 8 -11.27 14.72 8.35
C ILE A 8 -10.20 14.16 7.41
N LEU A 9 -9.84 14.90 6.36
CA LEU A 9 -8.81 14.49 5.43
C LEU A 9 -7.45 14.37 6.12
N ALA A 10 -7.05 15.36 6.93
CA ALA A 10 -5.79 15.35 7.65
C ALA A 10 -5.69 14.14 8.61
N ASN A 11 -6.76 13.83 9.34
CA ASN A 11 -6.82 12.66 10.21
C ASN A 11 -6.74 11.34 9.43
N ALA A 12 -7.45 11.23 8.31
CA ALA A 12 -7.38 10.06 7.44
C ALA A 12 -5.97 9.84 6.88
N TRP A 13 -5.30 10.92 6.46
CA TRP A 13 -3.90 10.88 6.01
C TRP A 13 -2.93 10.45 7.12
N ALA A 14 -3.10 10.98 8.34
CA ALA A 14 -2.26 10.60 9.47
C ALA A 14 -2.42 9.11 9.82
N GLN A 15 -3.66 8.60 9.83
CA GLN A 15 -3.95 7.18 10.07
C GLN A 15 -3.36 6.29 8.98
N ALA A 16 -3.54 6.67 7.71
CA ALA A 16 -2.98 5.92 6.57
C ALA A 16 -1.45 5.87 6.64
N THR A 17 -0.80 6.98 6.98
CA THR A 17 0.66 7.06 7.13
C THR A 17 1.15 6.17 8.28
N GLY A 18 0.48 6.21 9.44
CA GLY A 18 0.81 5.36 10.57
C GLY A 18 0.65 3.87 10.25
N ALA A 19 -0.43 3.49 9.57
CA ALA A 19 -0.65 2.11 9.13
C ALA A 19 0.43 1.64 8.15
N GLN A 20 0.84 2.50 7.21
CA GLN A 20 1.94 2.23 6.27
C GLN A 20 3.27 1.97 6.98
N GLN A 21 3.61 2.78 7.99
CA GLN A 21 4.83 2.59 8.78
C GLN A 21 4.83 1.27 9.56
N ILE A 22 3.71 0.92 10.20
CA ILE A 22 3.56 -0.35 10.93
C ILE A 22 3.72 -1.53 9.97
N LEU A 23 3.04 -1.49 8.81
CA LEU A 23 3.12 -2.55 7.81
C LEU A 23 4.57 -2.74 7.32
N GLN A 24 5.27 -1.66 7.04
CA GLN A 24 6.68 -1.73 6.62
C GLN A 24 7.57 -2.37 7.69
N ALA A 25 7.39 -2.00 8.96
CA ALA A 25 8.13 -2.59 10.07
C ALA A 25 7.88 -4.10 10.20
N LEU A 26 6.62 -4.54 10.05
CA LEU A 26 6.25 -5.96 10.06
C LEU A 26 6.91 -6.72 8.90
N LEU A 27 6.89 -6.18 7.68
CA LEU A 27 7.53 -6.80 6.51
C LEU A 27 9.05 -6.92 6.67
N ILE A 28 9.70 -5.90 7.24
CA ILE A 28 11.13 -5.96 7.56
C ILE A 28 11.43 -7.03 8.63
N MET A 29 10.58 -7.15 9.65
CA MET A 29 10.72 -8.22 10.65
C MET A 29 10.57 -9.61 10.02
N LEU A 30 9.61 -9.81 9.12
CA LEU A 30 9.44 -11.06 8.38
C LEU A 30 10.67 -11.39 7.52
N LYS A 31 11.27 -10.41 6.82
CA LYS A 31 12.55 -10.61 6.11
C LYS A 31 13.64 -11.05 7.08
N LYS A 32 13.76 -10.38 8.22
CA LYS A 32 14.79 -10.68 9.24
C LYS A 32 14.61 -12.04 9.92
N SER A 33 13.39 -12.56 10.00
CA SER A 33 13.10 -13.88 10.57
C SER A 33 13.48 -15.05 9.65
N GLY A 34 14.07 -14.78 8.49
CA GLY A 34 14.47 -15.81 7.53
C GLY A 34 13.33 -16.29 6.62
N THR A 35 12.23 -15.54 6.55
CA THR A 35 11.18 -15.79 5.54
C THR A 35 11.81 -15.74 4.15
N SER A 36 11.49 -16.71 3.29
CA SER A 36 12.09 -16.77 1.97
C SER A 36 11.71 -15.54 1.14
N ARG A 37 12.64 -15.11 0.28
CA ARG A 37 12.40 -14.04 -0.68
C ARG A 37 11.19 -14.34 -1.56
N GLU A 38 11.06 -15.58 -2.03
CA GLU A 38 9.96 -16.03 -2.88
C GLU A 38 8.60 -15.87 -2.18
N PHE A 39 8.52 -16.20 -0.89
CA PHE A 39 7.29 -16.01 -0.13
C PHE A 39 6.93 -14.52 0.01
N LEU A 40 7.91 -13.66 0.28
CA LEU A 40 7.68 -12.21 0.35
C LEU A 40 7.26 -11.65 -1.02
N GLU A 41 7.85 -12.14 -2.12
CA GLU A 41 7.44 -11.78 -3.48
C GLU A 41 5.97 -12.16 -3.73
N GLN A 42 5.55 -13.37 -3.37
CA GLN A 42 4.16 -13.82 -3.48
C GLN A 42 3.19 -12.97 -2.64
N VAL A 43 3.59 -12.58 -1.42
CA VAL A 43 2.77 -11.69 -0.57
C VAL A 43 2.51 -10.35 -1.28
N PHE A 44 3.53 -9.78 -1.91
CA PHE A 44 3.37 -8.54 -2.67
C PHE A 44 2.50 -8.73 -3.92
N ASP A 45 2.64 -9.84 -4.66
CA ASP A 45 1.78 -10.11 -5.82
C ASP A 45 0.30 -10.22 -5.41
N LEU A 46 0.02 -10.95 -4.33
CA LEU A 46 -1.34 -11.09 -3.78
C LEU A 46 -1.92 -9.75 -3.32
N ALA A 47 -1.09 -8.85 -2.78
CA ALA A 47 -1.52 -7.54 -2.33
C ALA A 47 -1.91 -6.60 -3.50
N VAL A 48 -1.29 -6.77 -4.67
CA VAL A 48 -1.50 -5.90 -5.84
C VAL A 48 -2.68 -6.36 -6.71
N GLN A 49 -2.94 -7.67 -6.79
CA GLN A 49 -3.97 -8.27 -7.67
C GLN A 49 -5.35 -7.56 -7.66
N PRO A 50 -5.96 -7.21 -6.50
CA PRO A 50 -7.25 -6.53 -6.50
C PRO A 50 -7.18 -5.14 -7.15
N SER A 51 -6.06 -4.44 -6.93
CA SER A 51 -5.85 -3.09 -7.46
C SER A 51 -5.55 -3.10 -8.96
N GLU A 52 -4.87 -4.13 -9.48
CA GLU A 52 -4.66 -4.26 -10.93
C GLU A 52 -5.97 -4.37 -11.71
N ALA A 53 -6.90 -5.20 -11.23
CA ALA A 53 -8.22 -5.30 -11.84
C ALA A 53 -8.99 -3.98 -11.77
N MET A 54 -8.93 -3.29 -10.63
CA MET A 54 -9.59 -1.99 -10.44
C MET A 54 -8.93 -0.86 -11.25
N ALA A 55 -7.65 -0.97 -11.60
CA ALA A 55 -6.96 0.00 -12.45
C ALA A 55 -7.48 0.01 -13.90
N LEU A 56 -8.21 -1.04 -14.31
CA LEU A 56 -8.89 -1.11 -15.60
C LEU A 56 -10.32 -0.52 -15.56
N SER A 57 -10.76 0.01 -14.42
CA SER A 57 -12.08 0.64 -14.28
C SER A 57 -12.23 1.87 -15.17
N ASP A 58 -13.44 2.05 -15.70
CA ASP A 58 -13.87 3.26 -16.41
C ASP A 58 -14.06 4.46 -15.46
N ASP A 59 -14.30 4.20 -14.17
CA ASP A 59 -14.38 5.26 -13.15
C ASP A 59 -12.98 5.82 -12.84
N GLN A 60 -12.78 7.10 -13.14
CA GLN A 60 -11.50 7.78 -12.98
C GLN A 60 -11.00 7.79 -11.53
N THR A 61 -11.92 7.93 -10.56
CA THR A 61 -11.58 7.97 -9.13
C THR A 61 -11.08 6.60 -8.67
N THR A 62 -11.83 5.55 -8.98
CA THR A 62 -11.48 4.16 -8.67
C THR A 62 -10.14 3.78 -9.29
N ARG A 63 -9.93 4.12 -10.56
CA ARG A 63 -8.66 3.88 -11.24
C ARG A 63 -7.49 4.62 -10.58
N ALA A 64 -7.66 5.88 -10.22
CA ALA A 64 -6.60 6.67 -9.57
C ALA A 64 -6.22 6.10 -8.20
N ILE A 65 -7.21 5.67 -7.40
CA ILE A 65 -6.97 5.00 -6.11
C ILE A 65 -6.22 3.68 -6.34
N ALA A 66 -6.67 2.87 -7.30
CA ALA A 66 -6.05 1.59 -7.62
C ALA A 66 -4.58 1.75 -8.04
N VAL A 67 -4.29 2.65 -8.98
CA VAL A 67 -2.91 2.94 -9.41
C VAL A 67 -2.06 3.40 -8.23
N ARG A 68 -2.60 4.25 -7.36
CA ARG A 68 -1.87 4.72 -6.17
C ARG A 68 -1.56 3.57 -5.20
N THR A 69 -2.49 2.64 -5.01
CA THR A 69 -2.27 1.46 -4.17
C THR A 69 -1.15 0.60 -4.74
N VAL A 70 -1.15 0.32 -6.05
CA VAL A 70 -0.06 -0.44 -6.70
C VAL A 70 1.30 0.22 -6.44
N GLN A 71 1.40 1.54 -6.65
CA GLN A 71 2.64 2.29 -6.40
C GLN A 71 3.15 2.18 -4.96
N VAL A 72 2.23 2.19 -3.97
CA VAL A 72 2.59 2.04 -2.56
C VAL A 72 3.13 0.64 -2.28
N VAL A 73 2.49 -0.39 -2.85
CA VAL A 73 2.95 -1.77 -2.67
C VAL A 73 4.30 -1.99 -3.34
N ASP A 74 4.52 -1.45 -4.54
CA ASP A 74 5.82 -1.49 -5.23
C ASP A 74 6.92 -0.79 -4.42
N HIS A 75 6.60 0.33 -3.78
CA HIS A 75 7.54 1.01 -2.89
C HIS A 75 7.92 0.14 -1.69
N PHE A 76 6.96 -0.53 -1.05
CA PHE A 76 7.27 -1.47 0.02
C PHE A 76 8.07 -2.67 -0.47
N ARG A 77 7.73 -3.22 -1.63
CA ARG A 77 8.46 -4.31 -2.26
C ARG A 77 9.92 -3.93 -2.49
N ALA A 78 10.21 -2.75 -3.04
CA ALA A 78 11.56 -2.27 -3.25
C ALA A 78 12.33 -2.09 -1.93
N ASN A 79 11.70 -1.52 -0.90
CA ASN A 79 12.35 -1.30 0.40
C ASN A 79 12.61 -2.60 1.17
N VAL A 80 11.74 -3.60 1.00
CA VAL A 80 11.85 -4.89 1.71
C VAL A 80 12.73 -5.86 0.94
N LEU A 81 12.72 -5.89 -0.39
CA LEU A 81 13.45 -6.88 -1.19
C LEU A 81 14.74 -6.38 -1.85
N GLY A 82 14.90 -5.05 -1.95
CA GLY A 82 16.19 -4.41 -2.22
C GLY A 82 17.21 -4.69 -1.11
#